data_AF-I1E369-F1
#
_entry.id   AF-I1E369-F1
#
_cell.length_a   1.000
_cell.length_b   1.000
_cell.length_c   1.000
_cell.angle_alpha   90.00
_cell.angle_beta   90.00
_cell.angle_gamma   90.00
#
_symmetry.space_group_name_H-M   'P 1'
#
loop_
_entity.id
_entity.type
_entity.pdbx_description
1 polymer ?
#
loop_
_entity_poly.entity_id
_entity_poly.type
_entity_poly.pdbx_seq_one_letter_code
_entity_poly.pdbx_strand_id
1 'polypeptide(L)'
;MVDGKKSTAESIVYGALEIAATKSKKEHLDIFEVALDNIRPTVEVKSRRVGGSTYQVPCEVRPVRRNALAMRWLVEAARKRGEKSMAQRLAGEMLDAVENKGSAVKKREDVHRMAEANKAFAHFRW
;
A
#
# COMPACT_ATOMS: atom_id res chain seq x y z
N MET A 1 -4.64 11.10 8.27
CA MET A 1 -5.35 12.17 9.00
C MET A 1 -6.84 11.86 9.02
N VAL A 2 -7.48 11.97 10.18
CA VAL A 2 -8.94 11.81 10.35
C VAL A 2 -9.43 13.12 10.96
N ASP A 3 -10.57 13.64 10.50
CA ASP A 3 -11.19 14.89 10.97
C ASP A 3 -10.26 16.12 10.93
N GLY A 4 -9.32 16.17 9.97
CA GLY A 4 -8.41 17.32 9.82
C GLY A 4 -7.34 17.45 10.93
N LYS A 5 -7.23 16.48 11.85
CA LYS A 5 -6.26 16.53 12.96
C LYS A 5 -4.83 16.25 12.45
N LYS A 6 -4.16 17.28 11.94
CA LYS A 6 -2.80 17.17 11.39
C LYS A 6 -1.76 16.89 12.47
N SER A 7 -1.77 17.67 13.57
CA SER A 7 -0.79 17.56 14.65
C SER A 7 -0.72 16.13 15.22
N THR A 8 -1.86 15.49 15.48
CA THR A 8 -1.88 14.12 16.00
C THR A 8 -1.40 13.09 14.98
N ALA A 9 -1.74 13.28 13.69
CA ALA A 9 -1.25 12.42 12.63
C ALA A 9 0.27 12.53 12.46
N GLU A 10 0.81 13.74 12.60
CA GLU A 10 2.25 14.03 12.53
C GLU A 10 3.00 13.35 13.68
N SER A 11 2.51 13.48 14.92
CA SER A 11 3.10 12.78 16.08
C SER A 11 3.11 11.26 15.90
N ILE A 12 2.06 10.67 15.31
CA ILE A 12 2.00 9.23 15.04
C ILE A 12 3.03 8.82 13.99
N VAL A 13 3.20 9.60 12.92
CA VAL A 13 4.14 9.28 11.83
C VAL A 13 5.58 9.33 12.34
N TYR A 14 5.98 10.42 13.00
CA TYR A 14 7.34 10.53 13.55
C TYR A 14 7.60 9.46 14.62
N GLY A 15 6.65 9.21 15.52
CA GLY A 15 6.79 8.13 16.50
C GLY A 15 6.89 6.75 15.87
N ALA A 16 6.19 6.49 14.76
CA ALA A 16 6.30 5.23 14.04
C ALA A 16 7.68 5.06 13.38
N LEU A 17 8.21 6.13 12.78
CA LEU A 17 9.53 6.13 12.18
C LEU A 17 10.62 5.86 13.23
N GLU A 18 10.54 6.51 14.39
CA GLU A 18 11.49 6.31 15.49
C GLU A 18 11.48 4.87 16.00
N ILE A 19 10.29 4.28 16.18
CA ILE A 19 10.14 2.87 16.56
C ILE A 19 10.74 1.94 15.50
N ALA A 20 10.50 2.23 14.22
CA ALA A 20 11.01 1.43 13.12
C ALA A 20 12.54 1.51 13.01
N ALA A 21 13.12 2.71 13.13
CA ALA A 21 14.56 2.93 13.12
C ALA A 21 15.24 2.24 14.31
N THR A 22 14.67 2.34 15.51
CA THR A 22 15.19 1.67 16.72
C THR A 22 15.24 0.15 16.54
N LYS A 23 14.22 -0.45 15.92
CA LYS A 23 14.15 -1.89 15.69
C LYS A 23 15.04 -2.37 14.55
N SER A 24 15.10 -1.61 13.45
CA SER A 24 15.81 -2.00 12.23
C SER A 24 17.28 -1.58 12.23
N LYS A 25 17.67 -0.62 13.09
CA LYS A 25 18.98 0.06 13.09
C LYS A 25 19.33 0.69 11.72
N LYS A 26 18.31 1.06 10.95
CA LYS A 26 18.41 1.72 9.65
C LYS A 26 17.88 3.14 9.74
N GLU A 27 18.22 3.96 8.74
CA GLU A 27 17.75 5.32 8.66
C GLU A 27 16.22 5.37 8.45
N HIS A 28 15.58 6.37 9.05
CA HIS A 28 14.13 6.54 9.05
C HIS A 28 13.55 6.65 7.63
N LEU A 29 14.22 7.41 6.77
CA LEU A 29 13.79 7.64 5.38
C LEU A 29 13.92 6.38 4.53
N ASP A 30 15.05 5.67 4.62
CA ASP A 30 15.28 4.44 3.88
C ASP A 30 14.21 3.38 4.15
N ILE A 31 13.84 3.20 5.42
CA ILE A 31 12.77 2.27 5.81
C ILE A 31 11.45 2.65 5.13
N PHE A 32 11.12 3.94 5.13
CA PHE A 32 9.87 4.44 4.56
C PHE A 32 9.83 4.30 3.04
N GLU A 33 10.92 4.66 2.36
CA GLU A 33 11.02 4.55 0.90
C GLU A 33 10.94 3.10 0.44
N VAL A 34 11.74 2.21 1.04
CA VAL A 34 11.73 0.78 0.71
C VAL A 34 10.36 0.15 1.00
N ALA A 35 9.74 0.48 2.14
CA ALA A 35 8.40 0.00 2.46
C ALA A 35 7.38 0.43 1.40
N LEU A 36 7.40 1.71 0.99
CA LEU A 36 6.48 2.19 -0.04
C LEU A 36 6.74 1.54 -1.39
N ASP A 37 8.00 1.38 -1.79
CA ASP A 37 8.35 0.74 -3.06
C ASP A 37 7.85 -0.70 -3.13
N ASN A 38 7.96 -1.45 -2.04
CA ASN A 38 7.42 -2.81 -1.98
C ASN A 38 5.88 -2.84 -2.03
N ILE A 39 5.17 -1.77 -1.66
CA ILE A 39 3.70 -1.73 -1.69
C ILE A 39 3.17 -1.16 -3.03
N ARG A 40 3.96 -0.36 -3.75
CA ARG A 40 3.55 0.31 -5.00
C ARG A 40 3.11 -0.71 -6.07
N PRO A 41 1.84 -0.68 -6.52
CA PRO A 41 1.39 -1.56 -7.60
C PRO A 41 1.77 -0.98 -8.98
N THR A 42 2.24 -1.81 -9.91
CA THR A 42 2.46 -1.44 -11.31
C THR A 42 1.17 -1.51 -12.15
N VAL A 43 0.31 -2.48 -11.84
CA VAL A 43 -0.98 -2.70 -12.51
C VAL A 43 -2.12 -2.62 -11.50
N GLU A 44 -3.27 -2.12 -11.96
CA GLU A 44 -4.54 -2.18 -11.25
C GLU A 44 -5.60 -2.79 -12.15
N VAL A 45 -6.67 -3.30 -11.55
CA VAL A 45 -7.79 -3.88 -12.30
C VAL A 45 -8.97 -2.92 -12.21
N LYS A 46 -9.56 -2.58 -13.36
CA LYS A 46 -10.73 -1.70 -13.46
C LYS A 46 -11.92 -2.46 -14.02
N SER A 47 -13.08 -2.29 -13.39
CA SER A 47 -14.34 -2.79 -13.93
C SER A 47 -14.72 -2.01 -15.20
N ARG A 48 -14.96 -2.72 -16.30
CA ARG A 48 -15.46 -2.15 -17.55
C ARG A 48 -16.62 -2.98 -18.09
N ARG A 49 -17.68 -2.31 -18.55
CA ARG A 49 -18.82 -2.98 -19.18
C ARG A 49 -18.62 -3.08 -20.69
N VAL A 50 -18.68 -4.28 -21.24
CA VAL A 50 -18.55 -4.56 -22.68
C VAL A 50 -19.60 -5.60 -23.08
N GLY A 51 -20.39 -5.30 -24.11
CA GLY A 51 -21.37 -6.27 -24.65
C GLY A 51 -22.40 -6.80 -23.64
N GLY A 52 -22.79 -5.98 -22.65
CA GLY A 52 -23.78 -6.36 -21.63
C GLY A 52 -23.21 -6.86 -20.30
N SER A 53 -21.99 -7.43 -20.30
CA SER A 53 -21.30 -7.98 -19.11
C SER A 53 -20.21 -7.04 -18.58
N THR A 54 -19.90 -7.18 -17.29
CA THR A 54 -18.82 -6.41 -16.63
C THR A 54 -17.57 -7.26 -16.52
N TYR A 55 -16.48 -6.81 -17.14
CA TYR A 55 -15.18 -7.45 -17.11
C TYR A 55 -14.20 -6.68 -16.23
N GLN A 56 -13.23 -7.43 -15.69
CA GLN A 56 -12.11 -6.89 -14.94
C GLN A 56 -10.94 -6.65 -15.89
N VAL A 57 -10.67 -5.40 -16.23
CA VAL A 57 -9.67 -5.01 -17.24
C VAL A 57 -8.39 -4.55 -16.54
N PRO A 58 -7.25 -5.23 -16.75
CA PRO A 58 -5.97 -4.79 -16.19
C PRO A 58 -5.49 -3.51 -16.90
N CYS A 59 -5.11 -2.51 -16.12
CA CYS A 59 -4.61 -1.22 -16.55
C CYS A 59 -3.29 -0.89 -15.85
N GLU A 60 -2.35 -0.26 -16.57
CA GLU A 60 -1.13 0.26 -15.95
C GLU A 60 -1.43 1.47 -15.06
N VAL A 61 -0.78 1.52 -13.89
CA VAL A 61 -0.99 2.58 -12.90
C VAL A 61 0.01 3.71 -13.13
N ARG A 62 -0.51 4.93 -13.33
CA ARG A 62 0.32 6.14 -13.44
C ARG A 62 1.17 6.38 -12.17
N PRO A 63 2.42 6.87 -12.26
CA PRO A 63 3.31 7.05 -11.12
C PRO A 63 2.72 7.79 -9.91
N VAL A 64 2.06 8.93 -10.15
CA VAL A 64 1.41 9.72 -9.08
C VAL A 64 0.37 8.89 -8.31
N ARG A 65 -0.38 8.05 -9.04
CA ARG A 65 -1.40 7.17 -8.45
C ARG A 65 -0.77 5.99 -7.71
N ARG A 66 0.37 5.46 -8.16
CA ARG A 66 1.09 4.38 -7.45
C ARG A 66 1.45 4.80 -6.04
N ASN A 67 1.99 6.01 -5.89
CA ASN A 67 2.35 6.56 -4.58
C ASN A 67 1.13 6.71 -3.67
N ALA A 68 0.03 7.26 -4.21
CA ALA A 68 -1.21 7.43 -3.45
C ALA A 68 -1.83 6.10 -3.01
N LEU A 69 -1.81 5.08 -3.88
CA LEU A 69 -2.31 3.74 -3.55
C LEU A 69 -1.44 3.08 -2.47
N ALA A 70 -0.11 3.17 -2.59
CA ALA A 70 0.81 2.60 -1.62
C ALA A 70 0.60 3.17 -0.22
N MET A 71 0.57 4.51 -0.10
CA MET A 71 0.31 5.18 1.18
C MET A 71 -1.06 4.82 1.76
N ARG A 72 -2.09 4.73 0.91
CA ARG A 72 -3.44 4.34 1.34
C ARG A 72 -3.46 2.92 1.89
N TRP A 73 -2.88 1.96 1.17
CA TRP A 73 -2.84 0.56 1.57
C TRP A 73 -2.02 0.35 2.85
N LEU A 74 -0.90 1.05 2.99
CA LEU A 74 -0.09 1.02 4.22
C LEU A 74 -0.92 1.46 5.44
N VAL A 75 -1.64 2.59 5.34
CA VAL A 75 -2.47 3.09 6.44
C VAL A 75 -3.66 2.17 6.74
N GLU A 76 -4.33 1.65 5.70
CA GLU A 76 -5.43 0.69 5.86
C GLU A 76 -4.98 -0.60 6.54
N ALA A 77 -3.82 -1.14 6.13
CA ALA A 77 -3.24 -2.34 6.71
C ALA A 77 -2.82 -2.11 8.16
N ALA A 78 -2.07 -1.03 8.42
CA ALA A 78 -1.66 -0.66 9.77
C ALA A 78 -2.85 -0.52 10.73
N ARG A 79 -3.96 0.10 10.31
CA ARG A 79 -5.16 0.25 11.16
C ARG A 79 -5.75 -1.09 11.61
N LYS A 80 -5.67 -2.12 10.77
CA LYS A 80 -6.23 -3.45 11.03
C LYS A 80 -5.37 -4.31 11.95
N ARG A 81 -4.14 -3.89 12.25
CA ARG A 81 -3.26 -4.66 13.13
C ARG A 81 -3.68 -4.58 14.61
N GLY A 82 -3.22 -5.56 15.39
CA GLY A 82 -3.62 -5.75 16.78
C GLY A 82 -2.76 -5.02 17.83
N GLU A 83 -1.71 -4.29 17.45
CA GLU A 83 -0.87 -3.60 18.44
C GLU A 83 -1.63 -2.49 19.18
N LYS A 84 -1.11 -2.05 20.34
CA LYS A 84 -1.82 -1.13 21.23
C LYS A 84 -1.95 0.29 20.67
N SER A 85 -0.88 0.83 20.10
CA SER A 85 -0.86 2.21 19.58
C SER A 85 -0.74 2.26 18.06
N MET A 86 -1.30 3.30 17.43
CA MET A 86 -1.21 3.47 15.98
C MET A 86 0.24 3.64 15.50
N ALA A 87 1.11 4.25 16.30
CA ALA A 87 2.54 4.37 15.99
C ALA A 87 3.21 2.99 15.92
N GLN A 88 2.92 2.09 16.87
CA GLN A 88 3.41 0.72 16.85
C GLN A 88 2.85 -0.08 15.67
N ARG A 89 1.55 0.08 15.36
CA ARG A 89 0.93 -0.58 14.21
C ARG A 89 1.57 -0.14 12.90
N LEU A 90 1.78 1.17 12.71
CA LEU A 90 2.37 1.71 11.50
C LEU A 90 3.84 1.29 11.37
N ALA A 91 4.61 1.34 12.45
CA ALA A 91 5.99 0.86 12.48
C ALA A 91 6.07 -0.64 12.14
N GLY A 92 5.19 -1.45 12.72
CA GLY A 92 5.10 -2.88 12.43
C GLY A 92 4.82 -3.18 10.96
N GLU A 93 3.80 -2.52 10.38
CA GLU A 93 3.48 -2.72 8.97
C GLU A 93 4.59 -2.23 8.03
N MET A 94 5.28 -1.13 8.36
CA MET A 94 6.43 -0.65 7.57
C MET A 94 7.58 -1.67 7.59
N LEU A 95 7.94 -2.21 8.77
CA LEU A 95 8.99 -3.21 8.88
C LEU A 95 8.63 -4.50 8.14
N ASP A 96 7.39 -4.97 8.28
CA ASP A 96 6.92 -6.14 7.54
C ASP A 96 6.98 -5.88 6.02
N ALA A 97 6.59 -4.68 5.57
CA ALA A 97 6.65 -4.31 4.16
C ALA A 97 8.08 -4.24 3.61
N VAL A 98 9.07 -3.80 4.40
CA VAL A 98 10.49 -3.85 4.01
C VAL A 98 10.94 -5.29 3.75
N GLU A 99 10.43 -6.26 4.51
CA GLU A 99 10.72 -7.69 4.31
C GLU A 99 9.85 -8.35 3.22
N ASN A 100 9.09 -7.58 2.42
CA ASN A 100 8.09 -8.08 1.46
C ASN A 100 7.01 -8.96 2.11
N LYS A 101 6.65 -8.64 3.36
CA LYS A 101 5.58 -9.31 4.12
C LYS A 101 4.50 -8.29 4.53
N GLY A 102 3.50 -8.77 5.24
CA GLY A 102 2.43 -7.93 5.76
C GLY A 102 1.22 -7.83 4.84
N SER A 103 0.17 -7.20 5.35
CA SER A 103 -1.11 -7.13 4.66
C SER A 103 -1.09 -6.15 3.49
N ALA A 104 -0.28 -5.08 3.59
CA ALA A 104 -0.12 -4.11 2.52
C ALA A 104 0.55 -4.71 1.27
N VAL A 105 1.64 -5.48 1.45
CA VAL A 105 2.34 -6.15 0.34
C VAL A 105 1.48 -7.27 -0.24
N LYS A 106 0.82 -8.07 0.61
CA LYS A 106 -0.14 -9.09 0.14
C LYS A 106 -1.23 -8.49 -0.76
N LYS A 107 -1.75 -7.31 -0.41
CA LYS A 107 -2.75 -6.61 -1.23
C LYS A 107 -2.21 -6.25 -2.62
N ARG A 108 -0.95 -5.80 -2.73
CA ARG A 108 -0.29 -5.57 -4.02
C ARG A 108 -0.19 -6.87 -4.83
N GLU A 109 0.25 -7.94 -4.21
CA GLU A 109 0.40 -9.25 -4.86
C GLU A 109 -0.93 -9.82 -5.36
N ASP A 110 -1.98 -9.73 -4.54
CA ASP A 110 -3.31 -10.19 -4.94
C ASP A 110 -3.85 -9.38 -6.14
N VAL A 111 -3.59 -8.06 -6.18
CA VAL A 111 -3.94 -7.22 -7.35
C VAL A 111 -3.13 -7.62 -8.59
N HIS A 112 -1.85 -7.92 -8.45
CA HIS A 112 -1.01 -8.36 -9.57
C HIS A 112 -1.46 -9.72 -10.10
N ARG A 113 -1.73 -10.68 -9.21
CA ARG A 113 -2.27 -12.00 -9.57
C ARG A 113 -3.61 -11.87 -10.29
N MET A 114 -4.50 -11.01 -9.80
CA MET A 114 -5.79 -10.73 -10.44
C MET A 114 -5.61 -10.11 -11.83
N ALA A 115 -4.67 -9.17 -11.98
CA ALA A 115 -4.37 -8.55 -13.26
C ALA A 115 -3.79 -9.55 -14.27
N GLU A 116 -2.93 -10.46 -13.82
CA GLU A 116 -2.36 -11.53 -14.64
C GLU A 116 -3.41 -12.55 -15.08
N ALA A 117 -4.29 -12.98 -14.17
CA ALA A 117 -5.41 -13.88 -14.50
C ALA A 117 -6.35 -13.28 -15.56
N ASN A 118 -6.48 -11.95 -15.60
CA ASN A 118 -7.32 -11.22 -16.54
C ASN A 118 -6.54 -10.60 -17.71
N LYS A 119 -5.28 -11.00 -17.94
CA LYS A 119 -4.41 -10.46 -18.99
C LYS A 119 -5.03 -10.52 -20.39
N ALA A 120 -5.87 -11.53 -20.65
CA ALA A 120 -6.61 -11.67 -21.89
C ALA A 120 -7.49 -10.45 -22.21
N PHE A 121 -8.01 -9.75 -21.19
CA PHE A 121 -8.89 -8.60 -21.35
C PHE A 121 -8.15 -7.26 -21.46
N ALA A 122 -6.82 -7.24 -21.49
CA ALA A 122 -6.02 -6.01 -21.57
C ALA A 122 -6.32 -5.15 -22.81
N HIS A 123 -6.82 -5.76 -23.88
CA HIS A 123 -7.23 -5.06 -25.11
C HIS A 123 -8.47 -4.19 -24.91
N PHE A 124 -9.30 -4.44 -23.89
CA PHE A 124 -10.44 -3.59 -23.54
C PHE A 124 -10.06 -2.35 -22.71
N ARG A 125 -8.79 -1.96 -22.65
CA ARG A 125 -8.36 -0.78 -21.86
C ARG A 125 -8.79 0.57 -22.46
N TRP A 126 -9.14 0.60 -23.75
CA TRP A 126 -9.53 1.80 -24.51
C TRP A 126 -11.01 1.85 -24.74
#